data_AF-A6F5G7-F1
#
_entry.id   AF-A6F5G7-F1
#
_cell.length_a   1.000
_cell.length_b   1.000
_cell.length_c   1.000
_cell.angle_alpha   90.00
_cell.angle_beta   90.00
_cell.angle_gamma   90.00
#
_symmetry.space_group_name_H-M   'P 1'
#
loop_
_entity.id
_entity.type
_entity.pdbx_description
1 polymer ?
#
loop_
_entity_poly.entity_id
_entity_poly.type
_entity_poly.pdbx_seq_one_letter_code
_entity_poly.pdbx_strand_id
1 'polypeptide(L)'
;FGPGNAYYVGTEWFREVLADERLRESLLRQFLFSGAVLAIQIPLGIGVALMMPKSGIKASLCLILLAIPLLIPWNVVGTIWQIFGRGDIGLFGWGLNALGLDYNYTGNTVDAWLTVLLMDVWHWTPLVALLCYSGLRAIPEAFYQAAEIDRASKWAVSAISSYRA
;
A
#
# COMPACT_ATOMS: atom_id res chain seq x y z
N PHE A 1 -40.64 9.89 13.41
CA PHE A 1 -39.53 10.06 14.36
C PHE A 1 -39.12 11.54 14.36
N GLY A 2 -39.26 12.25 15.47
CA GLY A 2 -38.87 13.67 15.59
C GLY A 2 -37.46 13.81 16.19
N PRO A 3 -36.71 14.89 15.88
CA PRO A 3 -35.41 15.14 16.49
C PRO A 3 -35.54 15.35 18.00
N GLY A 4 -34.71 14.67 18.80
CA GLY A 4 -34.60 14.85 20.26
C GLY A 4 -35.09 13.69 21.14
N ASN A 5 -35.74 12.67 20.58
CA ASN A 5 -36.18 11.49 21.34
C ASN A 5 -35.20 10.32 21.18
N ALA A 6 -34.36 10.08 22.19
CA ALA A 6 -33.58 8.85 22.32
C ALA A 6 -34.38 7.80 23.08
N TYR A 7 -34.54 6.62 22.50
CA TYR A 7 -35.20 5.47 23.12
C TYR A 7 -34.28 4.26 23.13
N TYR A 8 -34.45 3.39 24.13
CA TYR A 8 -33.65 2.17 24.24
C TYR A 8 -34.11 1.15 23.20
N VAL A 9 -33.19 0.76 22.31
CA VAL A 9 -33.44 -0.16 21.17
C VAL A 9 -32.79 -1.54 21.36
N GLY A 10 -32.11 -1.75 22.49
CA GLY A 10 -31.43 -3.01 22.78
C GLY A 10 -30.48 -3.45 21.65
N THR A 11 -30.74 -4.63 21.07
CA THR A 11 -29.92 -5.25 20.01
C THR A 11 -30.53 -5.15 18.61
N GLU A 12 -31.66 -4.46 18.47
CA GLU A 12 -32.44 -4.41 17.23
C GLU A 12 -31.62 -3.88 16.06
N TRP A 13 -30.92 -2.76 16.26
CA TRP A 13 -30.11 -2.12 15.22
C TRP A 13 -28.94 -3.01 14.78
N PHE A 14 -28.32 -3.74 15.71
CA PHE A 14 -27.26 -4.67 15.35
C PHE A 14 -27.78 -5.83 14.50
N ARG A 15 -28.96 -6.38 14.82
CA ARG A 15 -29.58 -7.46 14.03
C ARG A 15 -29.97 -6.97 12.64
N GLU A 16 -30.58 -5.79 12.56
CA GLU A 16 -30.98 -5.19 11.29
C GLU A 16 -29.77 -4.90 10.39
N VAL A 17 -28.73 -4.26 10.94
CA VAL A 17 -27.51 -3.92 10.22
C VAL A 17 -26.74 -5.17 9.78
N LEU A 18 -26.63 -6.20 10.63
CA LEU A 18 -25.96 -7.46 10.27
C LEU A 18 -26.74 -8.26 9.21
N ALA A 19 -28.07 -8.11 9.16
CA ALA A 19 -28.92 -8.72 8.15
C ALA A 19 -29.00 -7.87 6.86
N ASP A 20 -28.42 -6.67 6.81
CA ASP A 20 -28.42 -5.83 5.61
C ASP A 20 -27.50 -6.41 4.53
N GLU A 21 -28.06 -6.72 3.36
CA GLU A 21 -27.32 -7.22 2.21
C GLU A 21 -26.32 -6.18 1.69
N ARG A 22 -26.69 -4.90 1.71
CA ARG A 22 -25.83 -3.81 1.22
C ARG A 22 -24.59 -3.66 2.09
N LEU A 23 -24.73 -3.86 3.40
CA LEU A 23 -23.57 -3.89 4.30
C LEU A 23 -22.67 -5.07 3.98
N ARG A 24 -23.24 -6.27 3.84
CA ARG A 24 -22.48 -7.49 3.54
C ARG A 24 -21.71 -7.37 2.22
N GLU A 25 -22.34 -6.85 1.16
CA GLU A 25 -21.66 -6.54 -0.10
C GLU A 25 -20.54 -5.51 0.06
N SER A 26 -20.79 -4.42 0.81
CA SER A 26 -19.80 -3.36 1.01
C SER A 26 -18.59 -3.85 1.80
N LEU A 27 -18.82 -4.68 2.82
CA LEU A 27 -17.77 -5.33 3.60
C LEU A 27 -16.93 -6.26 2.74
N LEU A 28 -17.55 -7.09 1.89
CA LEU A 28 -16.82 -7.96 0.96
C LEU A 28 -15.95 -7.14 0.00
N ARG A 29 -16.48 -6.06 -0.58
CA ARG A 29 -15.69 -5.15 -1.44
C ARG A 29 -14.52 -4.53 -0.69
N GLN A 30 -14.72 -4.14 0.58
CA GLN A 30 -13.64 -3.63 1.43
C GLN A 30 -12.57 -4.69 1.71
N PHE A 31 -12.94 -5.91 2.04
CA PHE A 31 -11.98 -7.00 2.26
C PHE A 31 -11.20 -7.34 0.99
N LEU A 32 -11.88 -7.38 -0.16
CA LEU A 32 -11.23 -7.58 -1.45
C LEU A 32 -10.25 -6.45 -1.77
N PHE A 33 -10.63 -5.20 -1.53
CA PHE A 33 -9.75 -4.04 -1.71
C PHE A 33 -8.53 -4.13 -0.79
N SER A 34 -8.73 -4.29 0.52
CA SER A 34 -7.63 -4.43 1.49
C SER A 34 -6.72 -5.62 1.17
N GLY A 35 -7.29 -6.76 0.76
CA GLY A 35 -6.55 -7.94 0.36
C GLY A 35 -5.68 -7.69 -0.88
N ALA A 36 -6.24 -7.05 -1.91
CA ALA A 36 -5.50 -6.70 -3.13
C ALA A 36 -4.37 -5.70 -2.84
N VAL A 37 -4.64 -4.70 -2.01
CA VAL A 37 -3.65 -3.73 -1.54
C VAL A 37 -2.48 -4.44 -0.84
N LEU A 38 -2.75 -5.29 0.15
CA LEU A 38 -1.70 -6.01 0.88
C LEU A 38 -0.92 -6.98 -0.01
N ALA A 39 -1.61 -7.68 -0.92
CA ALA A 39 -0.98 -8.59 -1.87
C ALA A 39 0.03 -7.89 -2.79
N ILE A 40 -0.09 -6.58 -3.00
CA ILE A 40 0.83 -5.78 -3.82
C ILE A 40 1.87 -5.07 -2.94
N GLN A 41 1.44 -4.42 -1.86
CA GLN A 41 2.32 -3.62 -1.00
C GLN A 41 3.38 -4.47 -0.30
N ILE A 42 3.03 -5.67 0.16
CA ILE A 42 3.97 -6.52 0.91
C ILE A 42 5.13 -6.97 0.00
N PRO A 43 4.88 -7.60 -1.18
CA PRO A 43 5.98 -7.97 -2.08
C PRO A 43 6.80 -6.77 -2.57
N LEU A 44 6.15 -5.66 -2.91
CA LEU A 44 6.86 -4.45 -3.35
C LEU A 44 7.73 -3.88 -2.22
N GLY A 45 7.19 -3.75 -1.01
CA GLY A 45 7.92 -3.24 0.15
C GLY A 45 9.12 -4.11 0.52
N ILE A 46 8.95 -5.43 0.52
CA ILE A 46 10.05 -6.38 0.71
C ILE A 46 11.09 -6.23 -0.41
N GLY A 47 10.65 -6.18 -1.67
CA GLY A 47 11.55 -6.03 -2.82
C GLY A 47 12.38 -4.75 -2.73
N VAL A 48 11.74 -3.62 -2.41
CA VAL A 48 12.42 -2.34 -2.17
C VAL A 48 13.41 -2.47 -1.01
N ALA A 49 12.99 -3.01 0.13
CA ALA A 49 13.85 -3.18 1.30
C ALA A 49 15.10 -3.99 0.98
N LEU A 50 14.97 -5.11 0.27
CA LEU A 50 16.10 -5.97 -0.12
C LEU A 50 17.09 -5.30 -1.08
N MET A 51 16.63 -4.33 -1.87
CA MET A 51 17.49 -3.54 -2.77
C MET A 51 18.14 -2.34 -2.07
N MET A 52 17.77 -2.02 -0.83
CA MET A 52 18.33 -0.88 -0.12
C MET A 52 19.78 -1.13 0.31
N PRO A 53 20.68 -0.12 0.19
CA PRO A 53 22.04 -0.23 0.69
C PRO A 53 22.07 -0.45 2.21
N LYS A 54 22.98 -1.29 2.72
CA LYS A 54 23.10 -1.59 4.16
C LYS A 54 23.42 -0.37 5.04
N SER A 55 24.29 0.50 4.55
CA SER A 55 24.83 1.64 5.32
C SER A 55 25.34 2.76 4.41
N GLY A 56 25.71 3.88 5.02
CA GLY A 56 26.27 5.05 4.34
C GLY A 56 25.22 5.97 3.72
N ILE A 57 25.69 6.97 2.96
CA ILE A 57 24.86 8.07 2.43
C ILE A 57 23.74 7.56 1.52
N LYS A 58 24.01 6.54 0.70
CA LYS A 58 22.99 5.98 -0.20
C LYS A 58 21.81 5.39 0.57
N ALA A 59 22.07 4.72 1.70
CA ALA A 59 21.01 4.19 2.57
C ALA A 59 20.15 5.34 3.13
N SER A 60 20.80 6.40 3.63
CA SER A 60 20.10 7.59 4.14
C SER A 60 19.24 8.27 3.06
N LEU A 61 19.76 8.39 1.82
CA LEU A 61 19.00 8.96 0.71
C LEU A 61 17.78 8.11 0.36
N CYS A 62 17.92 6.77 0.31
CA CYS A 62 16.78 5.88 0.10
C CYS A 62 15.72 6.05 1.18
N LEU A 63 16.12 6.12 2.46
CA LEU A 63 15.21 6.34 3.58
C LEU A 63 14.45 7.67 3.45
N ILE A 64 15.15 8.74 3.08
CA ILE A 64 14.54 10.07 2.85
C ILE A 64 13.53 10.00 1.71
N LEU A 65 13.89 9.42 0.57
CA LEU A 65 13.01 9.33 -0.60
C LEU A 65 11.76 8.50 -0.30
N LEU A 66 11.90 7.38 0.43
CA LEU A 66 10.77 6.55 0.86
C LEU A 66 9.89 7.26 1.90
N ALA A 67 10.45 8.14 2.72
CA ALA A 67 9.65 8.87 3.70
C ALA A 67 8.76 9.95 3.05
N ILE A 68 9.09 10.46 1.86
CA ILE A 68 8.39 11.59 1.24
C ILE A 68 6.87 11.37 1.15
N PRO A 69 6.35 10.25 0.58
CA PRO A 69 4.90 10.07 0.47
C PRO A 69 4.20 10.04 1.84
N LEU A 70 4.85 9.45 2.84
CA LEU A 70 4.30 9.30 4.20
C LEU A 70 4.17 10.63 4.96
N LEU A 71 4.89 11.66 4.54
CA LEU A 71 4.81 13.00 5.13
C LEU A 71 3.64 13.83 4.58
N ILE A 72 3.00 13.37 3.49
CA ILE A 72 1.90 14.07 2.84
C ILE A 72 0.60 13.76 3.60
N PRO A 73 -0.16 14.78 4.06
CA PRO A 73 -1.46 14.57 4.68
C PRO A 73 -2.43 13.81 3.76
N TRP A 74 -3.24 12.92 4.33
CA TRP A 74 -4.10 12.01 3.55
C TRP A 74 -5.07 12.74 2.60
N ASN A 75 -5.64 13.87 3.04
CA ASN A 75 -6.50 14.69 2.19
C ASN A 75 -5.75 15.29 0.98
N VAL A 76 -4.46 15.63 1.14
CA VAL A 76 -3.62 16.16 0.06
C VAL A 76 -3.27 15.07 -0.95
N VAL A 77 -3.04 13.84 -0.49
CA VAL A 77 -2.82 12.67 -1.36
C VAL A 77 -4.01 12.48 -2.32
N GLY A 78 -5.24 12.54 -1.79
CA GLY A 78 -6.45 12.48 -2.60
C GLY A 78 -6.51 13.57 -3.68
N THR A 79 -6.19 14.82 -3.32
CA THR A 79 -6.14 15.93 -4.27
C THR A 79 -5.07 15.73 -5.35
N ILE A 80 -3.88 15.24 -4.99
CA ILE A 80 -2.82 14.93 -5.95
C ILE A 80 -3.33 13.92 -6.98
N TRP A 81 -3.94 12.84 -6.53
CA TRP A 81 -4.43 11.78 -7.42
C TRP A 81 -5.65 12.19 -8.24
N GLN A 82 -6.52 13.06 -7.72
CA GLN A 82 -7.59 13.66 -8.51
C GLN A 82 -7.05 14.49 -9.67
N ILE A 83 -6.01 15.30 -9.45
CA ILE A 83 -5.38 16.10 -10.52
C ILE A 83 -4.59 15.20 -11.47
N PHE A 84 -3.79 14.28 -10.92
CA PHE A 84 -2.94 13.36 -11.66
C PHE A 84 -3.74 12.42 -12.56
N GLY A 85 -4.89 11.95 -12.08
CA GLY A 85 -5.82 11.06 -12.79
C GLY A 85 -6.76 11.76 -13.76
N ARG A 86 -6.68 13.08 -13.97
CA ARG A 86 -7.53 13.75 -14.97
C ARG A 86 -7.24 13.23 -16.38
N GLY A 87 -8.28 12.83 -17.09
CA GLY A 87 -8.18 12.26 -18.44
C GLY A 87 -7.76 13.25 -19.54
N ASP A 88 -7.95 14.55 -19.30
CA ASP A 88 -7.70 15.63 -20.26
C ASP A 88 -6.33 16.30 -20.07
N ILE A 89 -5.92 16.52 -18.80
CA ILE A 89 -4.69 17.25 -18.47
C ILE A 89 -3.78 16.56 -17.43
N GLY A 90 -4.27 15.52 -16.76
CA GLY A 90 -3.53 14.83 -15.71
C GLY A 90 -2.50 13.89 -16.30
N LEU A 91 -1.27 13.89 -15.79
CA LEU A 91 -0.18 13.10 -16.38
C LEU A 91 -0.51 11.60 -16.50
N PHE A 92 -1.21 11.03 -15.51
CA PHE A 92 -1.62 9.63 -15.55
C PHE A 92 -2.83 9.43 -16.45
N GLY A 93 -3.92 10.19 -16.23
CA GLY A 93 -5.15 10.00 -16.98
C GLY A 93 -5.01 10.29 -18.47
N TRP A 94 -4.44 11.46 -18.82
CA TRP A 94 -4.12 11.79 -20.20
C TRP A 94 -3.13 10.80 -20.81
N GLY A 95 -2.13 10.35 -20.03
CA GLY A 95 -1.15 9.36 -20.49
C GLY A 95 -1.78 8.03 -20.89
N LEU A 96 -2.71 7.49 -20.10
CA LEU A 96 -3.45 6.28 -20.43
C LEU A 96 -4.34 6.47 -21.67
N ASN A 97 -5.04 7.59 -21.76
CA ASN A 97 -5.88 7.93 -22.91
C ASN A 97 -5.06 8.09 -24.20
N ALA A 98 -3.88 8.70 -24.12
CA ALA A 98 -2.96 8.83 -25.26
C ALA A 98 -2.43 7.48 -25.76
N LEU A 99 -2.39 6.45 -24.91
CA LEU A 99 -2.08 5.07 -25.28
C LEU A 99 -3.28 4.31 -25.88
N GLY A 100 -4.45 4.95 -25.98
CA GLY A 100 -5.67 4.36 -26.53
C GLY A 100 -6.53 3.60 -25.52
N LEU A 101 -6.24 3.71 -24.22
CA LEU A 101 -7.09 3.17 -23.15
C LEU A 101 -8.17 4.20 -22.81
N ASP A 102 -9.46 3.86 -22.84
CA ASP A 102 -10.55 4.78 -22.47
C ASP A 102 -10.66 4.90 -20.94
N TYR A 103 -9.69 5.57 -20.32
CA TYR A 103 -9.58 5.72 -18.88
C TYR A 103 -10.40 6.91 -18.38
N ASN A 104 -11.34 6.63 -17.48
CA ASN A 104 -12.20 7.63 -16.87
C ASN A 104 -12.59 7.24 -15.43
N TYR A 105 -11.72 7.56 -14.46
CA TYR A 105 -11.98 7.23 -13.05
C TYR A 105 -13.20 7.93 -12.43
N THR A 106 -13.74 8.98 -13.03
CA THR A 106 -14.95 9.67 -12.52
C THR A 106 -16.23 9.08 -13.08
N GLY A 107 -16.18 8.43 -14.25
CA GLY A 107 -17.33 7.81 -14.92
C GLY A 107 -17.34 6.29 -14.91
N ASN A 108 -16.20 5.63 -14.68
CA ASN A 108 -16.03 4.18 -14.70
C ASN A 108 -15.63 3.66 -13.32
N THR A 109 -16.38 2.69 -12.81
CA THR A 109 -16.18 2.11 -11.48
C THR A 109 -14.91 1.27 -11.36
N VAL A 110 -14.48 0.61 -12.44
CA VAL A 110 -13.23 -0.18 -12.47
C VAL A 110 -12.03 0.76 -12.45
N ASP A 111 -12.06 1.82 -13.26
CA ASP A 111 -10.99 2.82 -13.29
C ASP A 111 -10.88 3.55 -11.94
N ALA A 112 -12.02 3.91 -11.34
CA ALA A 112 -12.06 4.47 -9.99
C ALA A 112 -11.39 3.54 -8.98
N TRP A 113 -11.75 2.26 -8.99
CA TRP A 113 -11.24 1.27 -8.07
C TRP A 113 -9.73 1.05 -8.24
N LEU A 114 -9.25 0.93 -9.48
CA LEU A 114 -7.83 0.78 -9.80
C LEU A 114 -7.02 2.02 -9.39
N THR A 115 -7.56 3.21 -9.63
CA THR A 115 -6.91 4.48 -9.29
C THR A 115 -6.71 4.60 -7.78
N VAL A 116 -7.76 4.29 -6.99
CA VAL A 116 -7.68 4.31 -5.53
C VAL A 116 -6.74 3.22 -5.01
N LEU A 117 -6.72 2.04 -5.63
CA LEU A 117 -5.76 0.97 -5.29
C LEU A 117 -4.32 1.41 -5.54
N LEU A 118 -4.02 1.98 -6.70
CA LEU A 118 -2.67 2.45 -7.04
C LEU A 118 -2.23 3.60 -6.14
N MET A 119 -3.15 4.50 -5.79
CA MET A 119 -2.92 5.57 -4.83
C MET A 119 -2.51 5.01 -3.46
N ASP A 120 -3.27 4.04 -2.94
CA ASP A 120 -3.01 3.44 -1.64
C ASP A 120 -1.66 2.68 -1.64
N VAL A 121 -1.42 1.85 -2.67
CA VAL A 121 -0.14 1.16 -2.88
C VAL A 121 1.02 2.14 -2.91
N TRP A 122 0.94 3.21 -3.70
CA TRP A 122 2.01 4.22 -3.78
C TRP A 122 2.27 4.89 -2.43
N HIS A 123 1.23 5.22 -1.67
CA HIS A 123 1.39 5.94 -0.40
C HIS A 123 1.96 5.06 0.71
N TRP A 124 1.52 3.81 0.84
CA TRP A 124 1.85 2.97 2.00
C TRP A 124 2.96 1.94 1.76
N THR A 125 3.28 1.59 0.50
CA THR A 125 4.45 0.72 0.21
C THR A 125 5.75 1.20 0.87
N PRO A 126 6.05 2.51 0.93
CA PRO A 126 7.25 2.98 1.62
C PRO A 126 7.29 2.61 3.11
N LEU A 127 6.15 2.62 3.81
CA LEU A 127 6.11 2.20 5.22
C LEU A 127 6.49 0.72 5.36
N VAL A 128 5.95 -0.15 4.50
CA VAL A 128 6.30 -1.57 4.48
C VAL A 128 7.80 -1.76 4.21
N ALA A 129 8.34 -1.04 3.23
CA ALA A 129 9.77 -1.10 2.92
C ALA A 129 10.64 -0.66 4.11
N LEU A 130 10.28 0.43 4.79
CA LEU A 130 11.01 0.93 5.95
C LEU A 130 10.98 -0.06 7.13
N LEU A 131 9.81 -0.66 7.39
CA LEU A 131 9.65 -1.68 8.43
C LEU A 131 10.50 -2.92 8.12
N CYS A 132 10.38 -3.47 6.90
CA CYS A 132 11.18 -4.60 6.46
C CYS A 132 12.69 -4.31 6.53
N TYR A 133 13.12 -3.14 6.04
CA TYR A 133 14.52 -2.71 6.08
C TYR A 133 15.05 -2.60 7.52
N SER A 134 14.25 -2.03 8.43
CA SER A 134 14.60 -1.96 9.86
C SER A 134 14.74 -3.35 10.50
N GLY A 135 13.85 -4.28 10.16
CA GLY A 135 13.88 -5.66 10.62
C GLY A 135 15.11 -6.41 10.13
N LEU A 136 15.45 -6.27 8.84
CA LEU A 136 16.67 -6.85 8.26
C LEU A 136 17.94 -6.35 8.98
N ARG A 137 17.99 -5.04 9.29
CA ARG A 137 19.13 -4.44 10.01
C ARG A 137 19.26 -4.88 11.47
N ALA A 138 18.19 -5.34 12.10
CA ALA A 138 18.21 -5.81 13.48
C ALA A 138 18.78 -7.23 13.64
N ILE A 139 18.89 -8.00 12.54
CA ILE A 139 19.39 -9.38 12.58
C ILE A 139 20.93 -9.37 12.81
N PRO A 140 21.44 -10.11 13.81
CA PRO A 140 22.89 -10.22 14.04
C PRO A 140 23.64 -10.89 12.89
N GLU A 141 24.86 -10.44 12.59
CA GLU A 141 25.67 -10.94 11.46
C GLU A 141 25.98 -12.45 11.53
N ALA A 142 26.04 -13.02 12.73
CA ALA A 142 26.27 -14.46 12.93
C ALA A 142 25.24 -15.33 12.21
N PHE A 143 23.98 -14.89 12.13
CA PHE A 143 22.93 -15.62 11.41
C PHE A 143 23.11 -15.56 9.90
N TYR A 144 23.63 -14.44 9.37
CA TYR A 144 23.97 -14.29 7.95
C TYR A 144 25.12 -15.24 7.56
N GLN A 145 26.14 -15.36 8.42
CA GLN A 145 27.27 -16.26 8.22
C GLN A 145 26.86 -17.73 8.28
N ALA A 146 26.01 -18.11 9.23
CA ALA A 146 25.48 -19.47 9.34
C ALA A 146 24.67 -19.87 8.09
N ALA A 147 23.81 -18.99 7.59
CA ALA A 147 22.99 -19.27 6.40
C ALA A 147 23.81 -19.54 5.13
N GLU A 148 24.98 -18.90 4.97
CA GLU A 148 25.90 -19.18 3.88
C GLU A 148 26.59 -20.54 4.02
N ILE A 149 26.99 -20.89 5.25
CA ILE A 149 27.60 -22.19 5.56
C ILE A 149 26.61 -23.32 5.28
N ASP A 150 25.35 -23.12 5.66
CA ASP A 150 24.24 -24.06 5.46
C ASP A 150 23.76 -24.14 3.99
N ARG A 151 24.39 -23.41 3.07
CA ARG A 151 24.03 -23.34 1.63
C ARG A 151 22.53 -23.12 1.42
N ALA A 152 21.94 -22.19 2.17
CA ALA A 152 20.57 -21.75 1.95
C ALA A 152 20.38 -21.36 0.46
N SER A 153 19.16 -21.50 -0.06
CA SER A 153 18.88 -21.28 -1.49
C SER A 153 19.47 -19.96 -2.00
N LYS A 154 19.90 -19.90 -3.26
CA LYS A 154 20.55 -18.71 -3.86
C LYS A 154 19.77 -17.41 -3.66
N TRP A 155 18.44 -17.49 -3.57
CA TRP A 155 17.55 -16.36 -3.30
C TRP A 155 17.62 -15.90 -1.83
N ALA A 156 17.63 -16.85 -0.89
CA ALA A 156 17.85 -16.56 0.53
C ALA A 156 19.22 -15.94 0.75
N VAL A 157 20.28 -16.49 0.14
CA VAL A 157 21.65 -15.99 0.31
C VAL A 157 21.86 -14.63 -0.37
N SER A 158 21.32 -14.38 -1.58
CA SER A 158 21.46 -13.08 -2.26
C SER A 158 20.72 -11.93 -1.55
N ALA A 159 19.58 -12.22 -0.92
CA ALA A 159 18.84 -11.25 -0.10
C ALA A 159 19.58 -10.88 1.19
N ILE A 160 20.41 -11.81 1.69
CA ILE A 160 21.09 -11.78 2.99
C ILE A 160 22.54 -11.27 2.85
N SER A 161 23.27 -11.67 1.80
CA SER A 161 24.70 -11.38 1.60
C SER A 161 25.01 -9.89 1.40
N SER A 162 24.05 -9.13 0.84
CA SER A 162 24.15 -7.68 0.66
C SER A 162 24.16 -6.90 1.98
N TYR A 163 23.84 -7.57 3.10
CA TYR A 163 23.82 -7.04 4.45
C TYR A 163 25.03 -7.49 5.30
N ARG A 164 26.14 -7.91 4.68
CA ARG A 164 27.45 -8.04 5.37
C ARG A 164 28.11 -6.68 5.60
N ALA A 165 28.75 -6.48 6.76
CA ALA A 165 29.55 -5.28 7.05
C ALA A 165 30.99 -5.58 6.68
#